data_AF-A0AAD6XMD1-F1
#
_entry.id   AF-A0AAD6XMD1-F1
#
_cell.length_a   1.000
_cell.length_b   1.000
_cell.length_c   1.000
_cell.angle_alpha   90.00
_cell.angle_beta   90.00
_cell.angle_gamma   90.00
#
_symmetry.space_group_name_H-M   'P 1'
#
loop_
_entity.id
_entity.type
_entity.pdbx_description
1 polymer ?
#
loop_
_entity_poly.entity_id
_entity_poly.type
_entity_poly.pdbx_seq_one_letter_code
_entity_poly.pdbx_strand_id
1 'polypeptide(L)'
;MSAVSGFLDEIGAPKFQDGSLHRTSTEAALNALRVNFWGKSPPEGLIWDLGDPGLMRLLNLKWSRGRLSVLSQYPPFLDLVGRKRAEADVVPIAVQGLLLTGDSGTGKTSCLFYLAVNSLCNKQDVVLYHSNRLYAITETAVYTLDTIQLASALEDTRLKGALCLIDLDWPLAMDAIFALVLSSQVACFRVAASPPNPERYKNWQKQATIGTYVFGTPTRSDFQNLFRLFFPDVGHTELDIRFYGLLDACGTNIRDIAEVMADESPDGRQESVEQHIEDISTHLQQLHDANSPLQLFAVPDALLDHSYSHSLIHTYGVYAKDPARMKVRHRIRSTLILKLLLKAYQSSRLRQPSRMNDLFTSSSLSSVSRGWVFEILCHEKLCIATTLAIVPLIASDVKPTCLVRDPNAVPTSVPVGKRDLEIYSSGSIVSSTASPKAYYVPAEGNNPTFDAFLHVPGEPGVGFQMFIERSRSVKRRGMALLRKRLAAFPTAKDDLRFVFVVPSGSDFHIDVGGKFRGVKFFMLEVEITQHTGFEDGDGDDDEDEVEDEVEDEDDEMDMD
;
A
#
# COMPACT_ATOMS: atom_id res chain seq x y z
N MET A 1 -10.80 -58.29 6.01
CA MET A 1 -11.07 -57.82 4.64
C MET A 1 -12.53 -57.40 4.39
N SER A 2 -13.56 -57.95 5.06
CA SER A 2 -14.95 -57.43 4.91
C SER A 2 -15.29 -56.22 5.80
N ALA A 3 -14.49 -55.92 6.83
CA ALA A 3 -14.73 -54.77 7.72
C ALA A 3 -14.26 -53.41 7.17
N VAL A 4 -13.43 -53.39 6.11
CA VAL A 4 -12.90 -52.15 5.50
C VAL A 4 -13.78 -51.65 4.36
N SER A 5 -14.53 -52.56 3.71
CA SER A 5 -15.49 -52.21 2.64
C SER A 5 -16.74 -51.52 3.19
N GLY A 6 -17.25 -51.92 4.35
CA GLY A 6 -18.45 -51.28 4.94
C GLY A 6 -18.20 -49.87 5.50
N PHE A 7 -16.98 -49.58 5.98
CA PHE A 7 -16.64 -48.28 6.55
C PHE A 7 -16.43 -47.21 5.48
N LEU A 8 -15.93 -47.57 4.28
CA LEU A 8 -15.74 -46.62 3.17
C LEU A 8 -17.06 -46.22 2.48
N ASP A 9 -18.07 -47.10 2.49
CA ASP A 9 -19.43 -46.78 2.02
C ASP A 9 -20.16 -45.84 2.99
N GLU A 10 -19.80 -45.84 4.29
CA GLU A 10 -20.37 -44.98 5.34
C GLU A 10 -19.83 -43.53 5.33
N ILE A 11 -18.64 -43.30 4.78
CA ILE A 11 -18.03 -41.94 4.73
C ILE A 11 -18.64 -41.08 3.61
N GLY A 12 -19.30 -41.71 2.63
CA GLY A 12 -19.81 -41.05 1.44
C GLY A 12 -18.68 -40.43 0.59
N ALA A 13 -18.83 -40.42 -0.73
CA ALA A 13 -18.01 -39.50 -1.52
C ALA A 13 -18.16 -38.08 -0.92
N PRO A 14 -17.07 -37.30 -0.75
CA PRO A 14 -17.16 -35.98 -0.13
C PRO A 14 -18.12 -35.13 -0.95
N LYS A 15 -19.31 -34.86 -0.39
CA LYS A 15 -20.20 -33.85 -0.95
C LYS A 15 -19.66 -32.51 -0.50
N PHE A 16 -19.21 -31.71 -1.46
CA PHE A 16 -18.96 -30.29 -1.25
C PHE A 16 -20.26 -29.63 -0.80
N GLN A 17 -20.35 -29.28 0.48
CA GLN A 17 -21.32 -28.32 0.98
C GLN A 17 -20.55 -27.11 1.52
N ASP A 18 -20.91 -25.92 1.03
CA ASP A 18 -20.47 -24.62 1.52
C ASP A 18 -18.96 -24.29 1.49
N GLY A 19 -18.22 -24.79 0.49
CA GLY A 19 -16.89 -24.27 0.17
C GLY A 19 -15.78 -24.55 1.20
N SER A 20 -15.98 -25.47 2.13
CA SER A 20 -14.97 -25.86 3.13
C SER A 20 -14.88 -27.39 3.31
N LEU A 21 -13.69 -27.91 3.62
CA LEU A 21 -13.51 -29.32 4.02
C LEU A 21 -13.77 -29.44 5.55
N HIS A 22 -14.74 -30.26 5.95
CA HIS A 22 -15.11 -30.40 7.36
C HIS A 22 -14.05 -31.13 8.22
N ARG A 23 -14.00 -30.75 9.49
CA ARG A 23 -13.12 -31.34 10.52
C ARG A 23 -13.27 -32.85 10.64
N THR A 24 -14.46 -33.43 10.47
CA THR A 24 -14.66 -34.89 10.54
C THR A 24 -14.02 -35.66 9.40
N SER A 25 -13.90 -35.13 8.19
CA SER A 25 -13.18 -35.81 7.09
C SER A 25 -11.67 -35.66 7.21
N THR A 26 -11.20 -34.55 7.79
CA THR A 26 -9.77 -34.26 7.99
C THR A 26 -9.24 -34.93 9.27
N GLU A 27 -9.99 -34.91 10.38
CA GLU A 27 -9.74 -35.77 11.56
C GLU A 27 -10.00 -37.24 11.24
N ALA A 28 -10.91 -37.64 10.34
CA ALA A 28 -11.01 -39.05 9.94
C ALA A 28 -9.85 -39.48 9.03
N ALA A 29 -9.34 -38.62 8.14
CA ALA A 29 -8.12 -38.88 7.38
C ALA A 29 -6.89 -38.90 8.29
N LEU A 30 -6.76 -37.94 9.21
CA LEU A 30 -5.69 -37.86 10.20
C LEU A 30 -5.82 -38.90 11.33
N ASN A 31 -7.03 -39.35 11.68
CA ASN A 31 -7.27 -40.44 12.63
C ASN A 31 -7.18 -41.80 11.95
N ALA A 32 -7.52 -41.95 10.66
CA ALA A 32 -7.15 -43.12 9.87
C ALA A 32 -5.61 -43.24 9.78
N LEU A 33 -4.91 -42.09 9.68
CA LEU A 33 -3.46 -41.98 9.84
C LEU A 33 -2.96 -42.23 11.28
N ARG A 34 -3.82 -42.15 12.33
CA ARG A 34 -3.44 -42.46 13.73
C ARG A 34 -3.81 -43.88 14.18
N VAL A 35 -4.86 -44.48 13.66
CA VAL A 35 -5.51 -45.66 14.25
C VAL A 35 -5.05 -46.99 13.64
N ASN A 36 -4.57 -47.02 12.40
CA ASN A 36 -4.15 -48.27 11.73
C ASN A 36 -2.63 -48.55 11.72
N PHE A 37 -1.86 -47.84 12.54
CA PHE A 37 -0.40 -47.76 12.36
C PHE A 37 0.45 -48.68 13.25
N TRP A 38 -0.15 -49.38 14.20
CA TRP A 38 0.60 -50.26 15.10
C TRP A 38 0.89 -51.60 14.40
N GLY A 39 1.96 -51.66 13.60
CA GLY A 39 2.29 -52.90 12.89
C GLY A 39 3.72 -53.14 12.42
N LYS A 40 4.49 -52.16 11.92
CA LYS A 40 5.86 -52.42 11.39
C LYS A 40 6.81 -51.23 11.50
N SER A 41 8.08 -51.53 11.78
CA SER A 41 9.20 -50.58 11.79
C SER A 41 9.43 -49.94 10.40
N PRO A 42 9.91 -48.68 10.33
CA PRO A 42 10.23 -48.02 9.06
C PRO A 42 11.40 -48.74 8.35
N PRO A 43 11.49 -48.63 7.01
CA PRO A 43 12.71 -48.95 6.27
C PRO A 43 13.91 -48.13 6.79
N GLU A 44 15.12 -48.68 6.69
CA GLU A 44 16.36 -47.99 7.10
C GLU A 44 16.47 -46.62 6.40
N GLY A 45 16.69 -45.57 7.20
CA GLY A 45 16.86 -44.19 6.74
C GLY A 45 15.68 -43.26 7.01
N LEU A 46 14.44 -43.75 7.16
CA LEU A 46 13.27 -42.89 7.31
C LEU A 46 12.94 -42.62 8.79
N ILE A 47 12.90 -41.34 9.18
CA ILE A 47 12.53 -40.91 10.54
C ILE A 47 11.03 -40.60 10.58
N TRP A 48 10.33 -41.20 11.55
CA TRP A 48 8.95 -40.84 11.88
C TRP A 48 8.94 -39.48 12.56
N ASP A 49 8.33 -38.48 11.92
CA ASP A 49 8.22 -37.14 12.52
C ASP A 49 6.76 -36.69 12.61
N LEU A 50 6.02 -37.32 13.53
CA LEU A 50 4.66 -36.92 13.90
C LEU A 50 4.64 -35.75 14.91
N GLY A 51 5.82 -35.31 15.36
CA GLY A 51 6.00 -34.28 16.39
C GLY A 51 6.53 -32.95 15.86
N ASP A 52 6.86 -32.85 14.56
CA ASP A 52 7.43 -31.64 13.97
C ASP A 52 6.52 -30.43 14.20
N PRO A 53 6.94 -29.46 15.04
CA PRO A 53 6.21 -28.21 15.19
C PRO A 53 6.09 -27.46 13.86
N GLY A 54 7.01 -27.70 12.92
CA GLY A 54 6.96 -27.26 11.53
C GLY A 54 5.82 -27.88 10.75
N LEU A 55 5.50 -29.18 10.92
CA LEU A 55 4.34 -29.86 10.31
C LEU A 55 3.00 -29.44 10.95
N MET A 56 3.02 -29.17 12.27
CA MET A 56 1.88 -28.61 13.01
C MET A 56 1.67 -27.10 12.75
N ARG A 57 2.72 -26.35 12.40
CA ARG A 57 2.66 -24.95 11.90
C ARG A 57 2.33 -24.87 10.41
N LEU A 58 2.80 -25.85 9.62
CA LEU A 58 2.49 -26.12 8.20
C LEU A 58 0.97 -26.22 8.00
N LEU A 59 0.32 -26.87 8.95
CA LEU A 59 -1.11 -26.86 9.15
C LEU A 59 -1.48 -25.70 10.10
N ASN A 60 -1.25 -24.44 9.71
CA ASN A 60 -1.69 -23.25 10.47
C ASN A 60 -3.24 -23.11 10.59
N LEU A 61 -3.92 -24.25 10.51
CA LEU A 61 -5.20 -24.63 11.08
C LEU A 61 -5.43 -24.18 12.53
N LYS A 62 -4.44 -23.64 13.24
CA LYS A 62 -4.66 -23.04 14.56
C LYS A 62 -5.73 -21.96 14.47
N TRP A 63 -5.75 -21.20 13.37
CA TRP A 63 -6.65 -20.08 13.18
C TRP A 63 -7.96 -20.52 12.52
N SER A 64 -7.89 -21.40 11.51
CA SER A 64 -9.08 -21.97 10.87
C SER A 64 -9.62 -23.21 11.59
N ARG A 65 -9.26 -23.40 12.87
CA ARG A 65 -9.69 -24.50 13.76
C ARG A 65 -9.66 -25.90 13.11
N GLY A 66 -8.57 -26.24 12.44
CA GLY A 66 -8.44 -27.54 11.77
C GLY A 66 -8.82 -27.56 10.29
N ARG A 67 -9.20 -26.43 9.67
CA ARG A 67 -9.80 -26.43 8.33
C ARG A 67 -8.93 -25.80 7.24
N LEU A 68 -8.77 -26.48 6.12
CA LEU A 68 -8.17 -25.88 4.93
C LEU A 68 -9.24 -25.11 4.16
N SER A 69 -9.09 -23.78 4.06
CA SER A 69 -9.98 -22.97 3.24
C SER A 69 -9.64 -23.15 1.76
N VAL A 70 -10.67 -23.34 0.93
CA VAL A 70 -10.54 -23.55 -0.51
C VAL A 70 -10.90 -22.25 -1.20
N LEU A 71 -9.90 -21.58 -1.75
CA LEU A 71 -10.15 -20.36 -2.54
C LEU A 71 -10.68 -20.74 -3.92
N SER A 72 -11.49 -19.86 -4.51
CA SER A 72 -12.10 -20.01 -5.84
C SER A 72 -11.11 -20.38 -6.95
N GLN A 73 -9.84 -20.01 -6.80
CA GLN A 73 -8.77 -20.32 -7.76
C GLN A 73 -8.19 -21.73 -7.63
N TYR A 74 -8.42 -22.44 -6.51
CA TYR A 74 -7.81 -23.75 -6.27
C TYR A 74 -8.37 -24.84 -7.18
N PRO A 75 -9.70 -25.01 -7.34
CA PRO A 75 -10.23 -26.06 -8.23
C PRO A 75 -9.80 -25.89 -9.69
N PRO A 76 -9.88 -24.69 -10.31
CA PRO A 76 -9.37 -24.48 -11.68
C PRO A 76 -7.87 -24.78 -11.82
N PHE A 77 -7.08 -24.53 -10.78
CA PHE A 77 -5.66 -24.85 -10.77
C PHE A 77 -5.41 -26.36 -10.65
N LEU A 78 -6.16 -27.08 -9.83
CA LEU A 78 -6.13 -28.54 -9.77
C LEU A 78 -6.46 -29.17 -11.13
N ASP A 79 -7.48 -28.66 -11.83
CA ASP A 79 -7.83 -29.12 -13.18
C ASP A 79 -6.69 -28.85 -14.19
N LEU A 80 -5.98 -27.74 -14.05
CA LEU A 80 -4.80 -27.44 -14.85
C LEU A 80 -3.65 -28.42 -14.56
N VAL A 81 -3.39 -28.73 -13.28
CA VAL A 81 -2.39 -29.72 -12.87
C VAL A 81 -2.72 -31.08 -13.47
N GLY A 82 -3.99 -31.52 -13.39
CA GLY A 82 -4.45 -32.78 -13.98
C GLY A 82 -4.23 -32.86 -15.49
N ARG A 83 -4.61 -31.80 -16.23
CA ARG A 83 -4.38 -31.73 -17.68
C ARG A 83 -2.90 -31.77 -18.04
N LYS A 84 -2.07 -30.98 -17.36
CA LYS A 84 -0.62 -30.94 -17.61
C LYS A 84 0.08 -32.24 -17.26
N ARG A 85 -0.37 -32.93 -16.23
CA ARG A 85 0.13 -34.27 -15.90
C ARG A 85 -0.25 -35.30 -16.97
N ALA A 86 -1.48 -35.28 -17.47
CA ALA A 86 -1.90 -36.15 -18.57
C ALA A 86 -1.12 -35.88 -19.87
N GLU A 87 -0.81 -34.62 -20.17
CA GLU A 87 0.07 -34.24 -21.29
C GLU A 87 1.50 -34.80 -21.12
N ALA A 88 2.02 -34.77 -19.89
CA ALA A 88 3.34 -35.29 -19.56
C ALA A 88 3.48 -36.81 -19.76
N ASP A 89 2.40 -37.56 -19.50
CA ASP A 89 2.39 -39.02 -19.69
C ASP A 89 2.47 -39.43 -21.18
N VAL A 90 2.06 -38.54 -22.09
CA VAL A 90 2.03 -38.79 -23.54
C VAL A 90 3.33 -38.38 -24.23
N VAL A 91 4.03 -37.36 -23.71
CA VAL A 91 5.23 -36.80 -24.34
C VAL A 91 6.47 -37.05 -23.46
N PRO A 92 7.36 -38.02 -23.82
CA PRO A 92 8.48 -38.45 -22.97
C PRO A 92 9.64 -37.44 -22.83
N ILE A 93 9.43 -36.15 -23.14
CA ILE A 93 10.51 -35.18 -23.30
C ILE A 93 10.45 -34.12 -22.21
N ALA A 94 11.53 -34.08 -21.42
CA ALA A 94 11.94 -33.07 -20.44
C ALA A 94 11.06 -32.90 -19.19
N VAL A 95 11.70 -32.44 -18.13
CA VAL A 95 11.12 -32.09 -16.83
C VAL A 95 9.90 -31.18 -17.05
N GLN A 96 8.69 -31.73 -16.86
CA GLN A 96 7.43 -30.98 -16.92
C GLN A 96 6.96 -30.64 -15.50
N GLY A 97 6.46 -29.42 -15.34
CA GLY A 97 5.93 -28.93 -14.08
C GLY A 97 5.18 -27.62 -14.23
N LEU A 98 4.64 -27.16 -13.12
CA LEU A 98 3.94 -25.88 -12.99
C LEU A 98 4.59 -25.01 -11.93
N LEU A 99 4.80 -23.74 -12.25
CA LEU A 99 5.23 -22.72 -11.31
C LEU A 99 4.04 -21.83 -10.99
N LEU A 100 3.63 -21.87 -9.73
CA LEU A 100 2.67 -20.99 -9.11
C LEU A 100 3.37 -19.74 -8.60
N THR A 101 3.22 -18.62 -9.29
CA THR A 101 3.84 -17.35 -8.92
C THR A 101 2.81 -16.29 -8.56
N GLY A 102 3.17 -15.30 -7.76
CA GLY A 102 2.27 -14.22 -7.34
C GLY A 102 2.61 -13.72 -5.96
N ASP A 103 1.98 -12.63 -5.52
CA ASP A 103 2.30 -11.98 -4.25
C ASP A 103 2.29 -12.92 -3.05
N SER A 104 3.14 -12.62 -2.05
CA SER A 104 3.07 -13.26 -0.74
C SER A 104 1.67 -13.13 -0.13
N GLY A 105 1.25 -14.16 0.60
CA GLY A 105 -0.03 -14.19 1.30
C GLY A 105 -1.29 -14.25 0.43
N THR A 106 -1.20 -14.59 -0.86
CA THR A 106 -2.37 -14.83 -1.74
C THR A 106 -2.93 -16.26 -1.67
N GLY A 107 -2.41 -17.12 -0.78
CA GLY A 107 -2.87 -18.50 -0.62
C GLY A 107 -2.10 -19.54 -1.46
N LYS A 108 -0.97 -19.20 -2.08
CA LYS A 108 -0.16 -20.15 -2.88
C LYS A 108 0.27 -21.39 -2.10
N THR A 109 0.85 -21.20 -0.91
CA THR A 109 1.25 -22.31 -0.03
C THR A 109 0.05 -23.17 0.38
N SER A 110 -1.07 -22.54 0.72
CA SER A 110 -2.33 -23.23 1.01
C SER A 110 -2.88 -24.01 -0.19
N CYS A 111 -2.64 -23.53 -1.42
CA CYS A 111 -2.97 -24.24 -2.65
C CYS A 111 -2.13 -25.52 -2.80
N LEU A 112 -0.83 -25.49 -2.47
CA LEU A 112 -0.01 -26.71 -2.45
C LEU A 112 -0.61 -27.75 -1.48
N PHE A 113 -1.03 -27.34 -0.28
CA PHE A 113 -1.69 -28.28 0.64
C PHE A 113 -3.02 -28.79 0.13
N TYR A 114 -3.80 -27.95 -0.56
CA TYR A 114 -5.02 -28.40 -1.21
C TYR A 114 -4.76 -29.51 -2.24
N LEU A 115 -3.70 -29.36 -3.05
CA LEU A 115 -3.26 -30.40 -3.98
C LEU A 115 -2.81 -31.66 -3.24
N ALA A 116 -2.04 -31.53 -2.16
CA ALA A 116 -1.59 -32.66 -1.35
C ALA A 116 -2.77 -33.47 -0.80
N VAL A 117 -3.74 -32.79 -0.17
CA VAL A 117 -4.96 -33.43 0.37
C VAL A 117 -5.74 -34.12 -0.76
N ASN A 118 -5.92 -33.45 -1.90
CA ASN A 118 -6.64 -34.04 -3.03
C ASN A 118 -5.94 -35.31 -3.58
N SER A 119 -4.61 -35.28 -3.71
CA SER A 119 -3.82 -36.44 -4.13
C SER A 119 -3.97 -37.61 -3.15
N LEU A 120 -3.87 -37.35 -1.84
CA LEU A 120 -4.01 -38.38 -0.81
C LEU A 120 -5.42 -38.97 -0.76
N CYS A 121 -6.47 -38.16 -0.92
CA CYS A 121 -7.84 -38.65 -1.05
C CYS A 121 -8.03 -39.57 -2.28
N ASN A 122 -7.24 -39.36 -3.33
CA ASN A 122 -7.20 -40.20 -4.53
C ASN A 122 -6.17 -41.34 -4.44
N LYS A 123 -5.64 -41.63 -3.24
CA LYS A 123 -4.62 -42.67 -2.99
C LYS A 123 -3.34 -42.49 -3.82
N GLN A 124 -2.95 -41.23 -4.03
CA GLN A 124 -1.71 -40.88 -4.70
C GLN A 124 -0.70 -40.36 -3.68
N ASP A 125 0.51 -40.91 -3.72
CA ASP A 125 1.63 -40.46 -2.91
C ASP A 125 2.03 -39.03 -3.31
N VAL A 126 2.53 -38.28 -2.32
CA VAL A 126 2.90 -36.87 -2.45
C VAL A 126 4.28 -36.65 -1.86
N VAL A 127 5.12 -35.89 -2.57
CA VAL A 127 6.37 -35.36 -2.04
C VAL A 127 6.17 -33.87 -1.80
N LEU A 128 6.43 -33.38 -0.60
CA LEU A 128 6.26 -31.98 -0.21
C LEU A 128 7.58 -31.40 0.29
N TYR A 129 8.08 -30.35 -0.35
CA TYR A 129 9.18 -29.54 0.13
C TYR A 129 8.64 -28.26 0.76
N HIS A 130 8.85 -28.08 2.06
CA HIS A 130 8.43 -26.88 2.78
C HIS A 130 9.29 -26.65 4.03
N SER A 131 9.52 -25.39 4.39
CA SER A 131 10.34 -25.01 5.55
C SER A 131 11.71 -25.70 5.59
N ASN A 132 12.37 -25.78 4.42
CA ASN A 132 13.67 -26.42 4.23
C ASN A 132 13.71 -27.91 4.64
N ARG A 133 12.57 -28.58 4.55
CA ARG A 133 12.42 -30.02 4.81
C ARG A 133 11.65 -30.65 3.66
N LEU A 134 11.96 -31.92 3.40
CA LEU A 134 11.23 -32.71 2.44
C LEU A 134 10.46 -33.82 3.14
N TYR A 135 9.19 -33.94 2.78
CA TYR A 135 8.27 -34.92 3.30
C TYR A 135 7.84 -35.85 2.16
N ALA A 136 7.89 -37.16 2.37
CA ALA A 136 7.21 -38.14 1.53
C ALA A 136 5.97 -38.62 2.27
N ILE A 137 4.80 -38.32 1.71
CA ILE A 137 3.49 -38.63 2.28
C ILE A 137 2.86 -39.72 1.43
N THR A 138 2.68 -40.90 2.01
CA THR A 138 2.03 -42.03 1.39
C THR A 138 0.67 -42.31 2.02
N GLU A 139 -0.09 -43.25 1.46
CA GLU A 139 -1.33 -43.76 2.09
C GLU A 139 -1.10 -44.25 3.53
N THR A 140 0.14 -44.67 3.84
CA THR A 140 0.48 -45.42 5.04
C THR A 140 1.56 -44.78 5.91
N ALA A 141 2.06 -43.58 5.61
CA ALA A 141 3.04 -42.89 6.46
C ALA A 141 3.36 -41.47 5.97
N VAL A 142 3.91 -40.66 6.87
CA VAL A 142 4.66 -39.44 6.55
C VAL A 142 6.10 -39.68 6.94
N TYR A 143 7.02 -39.47 6.00
CA TYR A 143 8.45 -39.60 6.24
C TYR A 143 9.14 -38.26 5.99
N THR A 144 10.04 -37.88 6.89
CA THR A 144 10.97 -36.78 6.64
C THR A 144 12.22 -37.33 5.96
N LEU A 145 12.58 -36.77 4.82
CA LEU A 145 13.73 -37.16 4.02
C LEU A 145 14.89 -36.19 4.28
N ASP A 146 16.04 -36.73 4.68
CA ASP A 146 17.28 -35.96 4.65
C ASP A 146 17.78 -35.81 3.20
N THR A 147 18.41 -34.68 2.91
CA THR A 147 19.13 -34.36 1.67
C THR A 147 19.97 -35.50 1.11
N ILE A 148 20.69 -36.22 1.99
CA ILE A 148 21.58 -37.33 1.59
C ILE A 148 20.77 -38.55 1.12
N GLN A 149 19.62 -38.80 1.73
CA GLN A 149 18.74 -39.94 1.44
C GLN A 149 17.77 -39.66 0.29
N LEU A 150 17.70 -38.41 -0.14
CA LEU A 150 16.75 -37.96 -1.14
C LEU A 150 16.96 -38.64 -2.49
N ALA A 151 18.21 -38.82 -2.92
CA ALA A 151 18.49 -39.50 -4.20
C ALA A 151 17.94 -40.93 -4.20
N SER A 152 18.20 -41.69 -3.13
CA SER A 152 17.67 -43.06 -2.98
C SER A 152 16.16 -43.10 -2.81
N ALA A 153 15.56 -42.11 -2.13
CA ALA A 153 14.11 -42.06 -1.95
C ALA A 153 13.39 -41.74 -3.28
N LEU A 154 13.97 -40.91 -4.15
CA LEU A 154 13.37 -40.56 -5.45
C LEU A 154 13.54 -41.66 -6.51
N GLU A 155 14.46 -42.60 -6.29
CA GLU A 155 14.56 -43.84 -7.06
C GLU A 155 13.49 -44.87 -6.66
N ASP A 156 12.78 -44.65 -5.54
CA ASP A 156 11.70 -45.53 -5.12
C ASP A 156 10.57 -45.52 -6.16
N THR A 157 10.26 -46.70 -6.68
CA THR A 157 9.22 -46.89 -7.70
C THR A 157 7.83 -46.47 -7.22
N ARG A 158 7.61 -46.39 -5.91
CA ARG A 158 6.36 -45.89 -5.31
C ARG A 158 6.15 -44.40 -5.55
N LEU A 159 7.22 -43.61 -5.59
CA LEU A 159 7.15 -42.17 -5.85
C LEU A 159 7.10 -41.84 -7.36
N LYS A 160 7.19 -42.85 -8.22
CA LYS A 160 7.05 -42.66 -9.67
C LYS A 160 5.65 -42.18 -10.00
N GLY A 161 5.57 -41.00 -10.62
CA GLY A 161 4.31 -40.34 -10.94
C GLY A 161 3.68 -39.60 -9.77
N ALA A 162 4.29 -39.60 -8.57
CA ALA A 162 3.82 -38.80 -7.43
C ALA A 162 3.83 -37.30 -7.76
N LEU A 163 3.01 -36.55 -7.02
CA LEU A 163 3.02 -35.09 -7.09
C LEU A 163 4.11 -34.55 -6.19
N CYS A 164 5.05 -33.79 -6.75
CA CYS A 164 6.11 -33.12 -6.01
C CYS A 164 5.76 -31.63 -5.85
N LEU A 165 5.36 -31.24 -4.64
CA LEU A 165 4.91 -29.93 -4.24
C LEU A 165 6.04 -29.18 -3.55
N ILE A 166 6.34 -27.96 -3.97
CA ILE A 166 7.56 -27.25 -3.54
C ILE A 166 7.23 -25.81 -3.15
N ASP A 167 7.50 -25.44 -1.90
CA ASP A 167 7.31 -24.07 -1.42
C ASP A 167 8.64 -23.29 -1.41
N LEU A 168 8.72 -22.22 -2.19
CA LEU A 168 9.94 -21.41 -2.43
C LEU A 168 9.98 -20.13 -1.59
N ASP A 169 9.18 -20.02 -0.53
CA ASP A 169 9.14 -18.82 0.32
C ASP A 169 10.44 -18.60 1.11
N TRP A 170 11.25 -19.65 1.34
CA TRP A 170 12.46 -19.57 2.20
C TRP A 170 13.75 -19.13 1.47
N PRO A 171 14.49 -18.14 2.02
CA PRO A 171 15.78 -17.73 1.48
C PRO A 171 16.85 -18.77 1.84
N LEU A 172 17.65 -19.17 0.84
CA LEU A 172 18.97 -19.81 1.00
C LEU A 172 19.01 -21.29 1.49
N ALA A 173 18.94 -22.20 0.52
CA ALA A 173 19.87 -23.34 0.32
C ALA A 173 19.55 -23.98 -1.05
N MET A 174 19.59 -23.15 -2.09
CA MET A 174 18.96 -23.39 -3.41
C MET A 174 19.73 -24.32 -4.35
N ASP A 175 20.86 -24.90 -3.95
CA ASP A 175 21.70 -25.63 -4.92
C ASP A 175 21.54 -27.14 -4.83
N ALA A 176 21.67 -27.76 -3.64
CA ALA A 176 21.69 -29.21 -3.52
C ALA A 176 20.30 -29.87 -3.62
N ILE A 177 19.34 -29.43 -2.79
CA ILE A 177 17.96 -29.97 -2.81
C ILE A 177 17.29 -29.63 -4.14
N PHE A 178 17.52 -28.43 -4.64
CA PHE A 178 16.91 -27.94 -5.86
C PHE A 178 17.43 -28.65 -7.10
N ALA A 179 18.75 -28.82 -7.24
CA ALA A 179 19.33 -29.61 -8.33
C ALA A 179 18.84 -31.07 -8.28
N LEU A 180 18.62 -31.60 -7.07
CA LEU A 180 18.15 -32.97 -6.91
C LEU A 180 16.66 -33.12 -7.25
N VAL A 181 15.79 -32.23 -6.75
CA VAL A 181 14.35 -32.22 -7.09
C VAL A 181 14.11 -31.91 -8.57
N LEU A 182 14.98 -31.10 -9.18
CA LEU A 182 14.97 -30.79 -10.62
C LEU A 182 15.65 -31.83 -11.49
N SER A 183 16.39 -32.76 -10.90
CA SER A 183 17.08 -33.80 -11.65
C SER A 183 16.07 -34.53 -12.53
N SER A 184 16.45 -34.78 -13.79
CA SER A 184 15.66 -35.59 -14.72
C SER A 184 15.44 -37.01 -14.22
N GLN A 185 16.19 -37.45 -13.20
CA GLN A 185 16.03 -38.74 -12.56
C GLN A 185 14.76 -38.83 -11.69
N VAL A 186 14.21 -37.69 -11.28
CA VAL A 186 13.00 -37.65 -10.46
C VAL A 186 11.77 -37.72 -11.35
N ALA A 187 11.12 -38.88 -11.35
CA ALA A 187 9.93 -39.17 -12.13
C ALA A 187 8.64 -38.66 -11.47
N CYS A 188 8.65 -37.46 -10.88
CA CYS A 188 7.49 -36.83 -10.26
C CYS A 188 7.00 -35.64 -11.09
N PHE A 189 5.69 -35.39 -11.08
CA PHE A 189 5.13 -34.15 -11.65
C PHE A 189 5.32 -33.02 -10.64
N ARG A 190 5.93 -31.90 -11.05
CA ARG A 190 6.37 -30.85 -10.12
C ARG A 190 5.42 -29.66 -10.11
N VAL A 191 5.07 -29.18 -8.93
CA VAL A 191 4.34 -27.92 -8.73
C VAL A 191 5.07 -27.11 -7.67
N ALA A 192 5.63 -25.95 -8.03
CA ALA A 192 6.24 -25.05 -7.04
C ALA A 192 5.41 -23.80 -6.83
N ALA A 193 5.40 -23.27 -5.61
CA ALA A 193 4.94 -21.94 -5.28
C ALA A 193 6.11 -21.01 -5.02
N SER A 194 6.13 -19.82 -5.63
CA SER A 194 7.14 -18.80 -5.40
C SER A 194 6.53 -17.40 -5.31
N PRO A 195 7.11 -16.48 -4.52
CA PRO A 195 6.92 -15.05 -4.73
C PRO A 195 7.20 -14.63 -6.18
N PRO A 196 6.72 -13.46 -6.63
CA PRO A 196 6.81 -13.00 -8.03
C PRO A 196 8.22 -12.51 -8.42
N ASN A 197 9.26 -13.08 -7.82
CA ASN A 197 10.65 -12.74 -8.06
C ASN A 197 11.28 -13.76 -9.03
N PRO A 198 11.59 -13.38 -10.28
CA PRO A 198 12.20 -14.26 -11.27
C PRO A 198 13.52 -14.88 -10.82
N GLU A 199 14.31 -14.20 -9.99
CA GLU A 199 15.60 -14.71 -9.53
C GLU A 199 15.46 -15.99 -8.71
N ARG A 200 14.32 -16.19 -8.02
CA ARG A 200 14.02 -17.40 -7.24
C ARG A 200 13.72 -18.62 -8.10
N TYR A 201 13.27 -18.44 -9.34
CA TYR A 201 12.83 -19.55 -10.18
C TYR A 201 13.41 -19.51 -11.61
N LYS A 202 14.33 -18.60 -11.92
CA LYS A 202 14.98 -18.50 -13.23
C LYS A 202 15.72 -19.78 -13.60
N ASN A 203 16.34 -20.45 -12.62
CA ASN A 203 17.04 -21.72 -12.85
C ASN A 203 16.05 -22.84 -13.17
N TRP A 204 14.87 -22.80 -12.53
CA TRP A 204 13.73 -23.66 -12.81
C TRP A 204 13.22 -23.49 -14.25
N GLN A 205 12.96 -22.24 -14.66
CA GLN A 205 12.49 -21.92 -16.01
C GLN A 205 13.50 -22.31 -17.10
N LYS A 206 14.80 -22.32 -16.79
CA LYS A 206 15.86 -22.70 -17.75
C LYS A 206 16.01 -24.21 -17.92
N GLN A 207 15.81 -24.98 -16.85
CA GLN A 207 16.08 -26.43 -16.84
C GLN A 207 14.87 -27.29 -17.25
N ALA A 208 13.67 -26.71 -17.21
CA ALA A 208 12.43 -27.45 -17.36
C ALA A 208 11.42 -26.68 -18.22
N THR A 209 10.60 -27.40 -18.99
CA THR A 209 9.42 -26.85 -19.66
C THR A 209 8.33 -26.63 -18.61
N ILE A 210 8.47 -25.55 -17.85
CA ILE A 210 7.56 -25.21 -16.74
C ILE A 210 6.50 -24.22 -17.23
N GLY A 211 5.23 -24.63 -17.11
CA GLY A 211 4.13 -23.69 -17.27
C GLY A 211 4.08 -22.75 -16.07
N THR A 212 4.07 -21.43 -16.31
CA THR A 212 3.90 -20.45 -15.22
C THR A 212 2.43 -20.10 -15.08
N TYR A 213 1.90 -20.19 -13.86
CA TYR A 213 0.56 -19.75 -13.49
C TYR A 213 0.68 -18.62 -12.47
N VAL A 214 0.14 -17.46 -12.80
CA VAL A 214 0.14 -16.31 -11.90
C VAL A 214 -1.12 -16.36 -11.05
N PHE A 215 -0.96 -16.63 -9.76
CA PHE A 215 -2.04 -16.62 -8.78
C PHE A 215 -2.61 -15.22 -8.64
N GLY A 216 -3.93 -15.11 -8.80
CA GLY A 216 -4.65 -13.86 -8.62
C GLY A 216 -4.92 -13.57 -7.14
N THR A 217 -5.48 -12.40 -6.87
CA THR A 217 -6.03 -12.09 -5.55
C THR A 217 -7.18 -13.02 -5.20
N PRO A 218 -7.28 -13.48 -3.95
CA PRO A 218 -8.53 -14.06 -3.45
C PRO A 218 -9.68 -13.10 -3.74
N THR A 219 -10.83 -13.64 -4.14
CA THR A 219 -12.03 -12.84 -4.37
C THR A 219 -12.60 -12.36 -3.04
N ARG A 220 -13.50 -11.38 -3.11
CA ARG A 220 -14.26 -10.94 -1.94
C ARG A 220 -14.97 -12.11 -1.24
N SER A 221 -15.60 -13.00 -2.02
CA SER A 221 -16.26 -14.20 -1.49
C SER A 221 -15.27 -15.13 -0.79
N ASP A 222 -14.07 -15.31 -1.35
CA ASP A 222 -13.02 -16.12 -0.72
C ASP A 222 -12.65 -15.60 0.67
N PHE A 223 -12.50 -14.27 0.79
CA PHE A 223 -12.24 -13.68 2.09
C PHE A 223 -13.43 -13.80 3.03
N GLN A 224 -14.66 -13.51 2.61
CA GLN A 224 -15.84 -13.70 3.46
C GLN A 224 -15.92 -15.13 4.00
N ASN A 225 -15.62 -16.13 3.16
CA ASN A 225 -15.55 -17.53 3.58
C ASN A 225 -14.40 -17.80 4.55
N LEU A 226 -13.20 -17.26 4.29
CA LEU A 226 -12.08 -17.32 5.23
C LEU A 226 -12.44 -16.73 6.59
N PHE A 227 -13.01 -15.53 6.62
CA PHE A 227 -13.40 -14.84 7.85
C PHE A 227 -14.49 -15.60 8.62
N ARG A 228 -15.48 -16.19 7.93
CA ARG A 228 -16.47 -17.06 8.58
C ARG A 228 -15.83 -18.29 9.25
N LEU A 229 -14.72 -18.79 8.69
CA LEU A 229 -13.97 -19.90 9.29
C LEU A 229 -13.18 -19.45 10.53
N PHE A 230 -12.67 -18.21 10.53
CA PHE A 230 -11.95 -17.63 11.67
C PHE A 230 -12.91 -17.19 12.79
N PHE A 231 -14.08 -16.66 12.44
CA PHE A 231 -15.06 -16.07 13.36
C PHE A 231 -16.45 -16.67 13.16
N PRO A 232 -16.65 -17.96 13.49
CA PRO A 232 -17.94 -18.62 13.29
C PRO A 232 -19.05 -18.04 14.16
N ASP A 233 -18.68 -17.33 15.23
CA ASP A 233 -19.59 -16.79 16.25
C ASP A 233 -19.96 -15.32 15.99
N VAL A 234 -19.40 -14.67 14.96
CA VAL A 234 -19.67 -13.26 14.62
C VAL A 234 -20.77 -13.17 13.57
N GLY A 235 -21.75 -12.28 13.80
CA GLY A 235 -22.86 -12.05 12.87
C GLY A 235 -22.40 -11.52 11.51
N HIS A 236 -23.15 -11.84 10.44
CA HIS A 236 -22.76 -11.50 9.06
C HIS A 236 -22.48 -10.01 8.84
N THR A 237 -23.31 -9.12 9.38
CA THR A 237 -23.18 -7.67 9.23
C THR A 237 -21.91 -7.13 9.91
N GLU A 238 -21.64 -7.57 11.14
CA GLU A 238 -20.45 -7.17 11.90
C GLU A 238 -19.17 -7.70 11.24
N LEU A 239 -19.24 -8.90 10.66
CA LEU A 239 -18.15 -9.51 9.93
C LEU A 239 -17.85 -8.75 8.63
N ASP A 240 -18.86 -8.30 7.90
CA ASP A 240 -18.68 -7.48 6.70
C ASP A 240 -18.08 -6.11 7.02
N ILE A 241 -18.55 -5.39 8.04
CA ILE A 241 -17.99 -4.09 8.45
C ILE A 241 -16.50 -4.23 8.82
N ARG A 242 -16.17 -5.21 9.67
CA ARG A 242 -14.79 -5.49 10.08
C ARG A 242 -13.92 -5.89 8.90
N PHE A 243 -14.47 -6.67 7.98
CA PHE A 243 -13.79 -7.14 6.79
C PHE A 243 -13.39 -6.00 5.85
N TYR A 244 -14.26 -5.01 5.65
CA TYR A 244 -13.93 -3.85 4.80
C TYR A 244 -12.81 -3.00 5.38
N GLY A 245 -12.87 -2.68 6.68
CA GLY A 245 -11.80 -1.91 7.32
C GLY A 245 -10.43 -2.59 7.21
N LEU A 246 -10.38 -3.91 7.37
CA LEU A 246 -9.15 -4.69 7.24
C LEU A 246 -8.64 -4.78 5.80
N LEU A 247 -9.54 -4.93 4.82
CA LEU A 247 -9.14 -4.90 3.41
C LEU A 247 -8.62 -3.52 3.00
N ASP A 248 -9.20 -2.44 3.54
CA ASP A 248 -8.73 -1.08 3.26
C ASP A 248 -7.34 -0.84 3.87
N ALA A 249 -7.11 -1.35 5.09
CA ALA A 249 -5.83 -1.25 5.79
C ALA A 249 -4.74 -2.14 5.17
N CYS A 250 -5.00 -3.44 5.06
CA CYS A 250 -4.01 -4.48 4.74
C CYS A 250 -4.03 -4.89 3.25
N GLY A 251 -5.04 -4.47 2.48
CA GLY A 251 -5.29 -4.96 1.13
C GLY A 251 -5.71 -6.43 1.11
N THR A 252 -5.43 -7.13 0.00
CA THR A 252 -5.82 -8.54 -0.21
C THR A 252 -4.76 -9.55 0.24
N ASN A 253 -3.95 -9.22 1.24
CA ASN A 253 -2.93 -10.14 1.76
C ASN A 253 -3.50 -10.92 2.95
N ILE A 254 -3.73 -12.23 2.76
CA ILE A 254 -4.28 -13.09 3.82
C ILE A 254 -3.33 -13.15 5.02
N ARG A 255 -2.01 -13.05 4.81
CA ARG A 255 -1.01 -13.10 5.90
C ARG A 255 -1.06 -11.83 6.76
N ASP A 256 -1.10 -10.66 6.13
CA ASP A 256 -1.14 -9.38 6.86
C ASP A 256 -2.47 -9.24 7.61
N ILE A 257 -3.59 -9.57 6.94
CA ILE A 257 -4.91 -9.62 7.59
C ILE A 257 -4.90 -10.60 8.75
N ALA A 258 -4.29 -11.77 8.55
CA ALA A 258 -4.14 -12.74 9.60
C ALA A 258 -3.39 -12.09 10.78
N GLU A 259 -2.15 -11.63 10.59
CA GLU A 259 -1.33 -11.04 11.65
C GLU A 259 -2.07 -9.96 12.46
N VAL A 260 -2.78 -9.05 11.80
CA VAL A 260 -3.61 -8.02 12.46
C VAL A 260 -4.78 -8.61 13.25
N MET A 261 -5.33 -9.73 12.80
CA MET A 261 -6.44 -10.44 13.43
C MET A 261 -5.99 -11.49 14.47
N ALA A 262 -4.69 -11.59 14.77
CA ALA A 262 -4.18 -12.53 15.76
C ALA A 262 -4.67 -12.21 17.19
N ASP A 263 -5.01 -10.95 17.47
CA ASP A 263 -5.61 -10.53 18.73
C ASP A 263 -7.11 -10.82 18.74
N GLU A 264 -7.59 -11.49 19.79
CA GLU A 264 -9.01 -11.85 19.93
C GLU A 264 -9.87 -10.70 20.47
N SER A 265 -9.24 -9.71 21.12
CA SER A 265 -9.94 -8.56 21.69
C SER A 265 -10.28 -7.53 20.59
N PRO A 266 -11.42 -6.81 20.68
CA PRO A 266 -11.71 -5.69 19.77
C PRO A 266 -10.64 -4.59 19.83
N ASP A 267 -10.21 -4.23 21.05
CA ASP A 267 -9.25 -3.15 21.28
C ASP A 267 -7.85 -3.51 20.75
N GLY A 268 -7.36 -4.72 21.02
CA GLY A 268 -6.06 -5.17 20.53
C GLY A 268 -6.00 -5.34 19.01
N ARG A 269 -7.16 -5.59 18.34
CA ARG A 269 -7.24 -5.58 16.88
C ARG A 269 -7.14 -4.19 16.29
N GLN A 270 -7.83 -3.22 16.89
CA GLN A 270 -7.72 -1.82 16.46
C GLN A 270 -6.28 -1.32 16.63
N GLU A 271 -5.66 -1.62 17.77
CA GLU A 271 -4.24 -1.33 18.03
C GLU A 271 -3.33 -2.01 16.99
N SER A 272 -3.62 -3.26 16.61
CA SER A 272 -2.86 -3.97 15.57
C SER A 272 -3.01 -3.35 14.17
N VAL A 273 -4.19 -2.84 13.82
CA VAL A 273 -4.42 -2.09 12.57
C VAL A 273 -3.61 -0.80 12.59
N GLU A 274 -3.68 -0.04 13.68
CA GLU A 274 -2.96 1.23 13.85
C GLU A 274 -1.44 1.01 13.79
N GLN A 275 -0.93 -0.02 14.46
CA GLN A 275 0.48 -0.41 14.40
C GLN A 275 0.89 -0.80 12.98
N HIS A 276 0.06 -1.56 12.24
CA HIS A 276 0.35 -1.90 10.85
C HIS A 276 0.44 -0.66 9.95
N ILE A 277 -0.46 0.31 10.16
CA ILE A 277 -0.45 1.58 9.42
C ILE A 277 0.79 2.41 9.78
N GLU A 278 1.19 2.44 11.05
CA GLU A 278 2.39 3.12 11.52
C GLU A 278 3.66 2.47 10.94
N ASP A 279 3.73 1.15 10.93
CA ASP A 279 4.83 0.39 10.34
C ASP A 279 4.97 0.70 8.85
N ILE A 280 3.87 0.67 8.08
CA ILE A 280 3.86 1.05 6.67
C ILE A 280 4.32 2.50 6.50
N SER A 281 3.81 3.42 7.30
CA SER A 281 4.16 4.85 7.23
C SER A 281 5.65 5.07 7.49
N THR A 282 6.21 4.38 8.49
CA THR A 282 7.63 4.41 8.82
C THR A 282 8.48 3.87 7.68
N HIS A 283 8.09 2.75 7.07
CA HIS A 283 8.81 2.19 5.92
C HIS A 283 8.77 3.10 4.69
N LEU A 284 7.61 3.69 4.39
CA LEU A 284 7.48 4.66 3.31
C LEU A 284 8.38 5.88 3.53
N GLN A 285 8.52 6.29 4.79
CA GLN A 285 9.41 7.38 5.16
C GLN A 285 10.89 7.02 4.92
N GLN A 286 11.31 5.81 5.27
CA GLN A 286 12.67 5.29 5.08
C GLN A 286 13.02 5.07 3.60
N LEU A 287 12.12 4.46 2.83
CA LEU A 287 12.27 4.25 1.38
C LEU A 287 12.48 5.57 0.63
N HIS A 288 11.87 6.63 1.14
CA HIS A 288 11.99 7.94 0.53
C HIS A 288 13.30 8.65 0.88
N ASP A 289 13.85 8.45 2.08
CA ASP A 289 15.20 8.94 2.43
C ASP A 289 16.30 8.31 1.54
N ALA A 290 16.02 7.16 0.89
CA ALA A 290 16.88 6.51 -0.11
C ALA A 290 16.84 7.14 -1.53
N ASN A 291 16.18 8.30 -1.70
CA ASN A 291 16.23 9.19 -2.88
C ASN A 291 15.47 8.79 -4.16
N SER A 292 14.49 7.87 -4.15
CA SER A 292 13.53 7.82 -5.27
C SER A 292 12.24 7.03 -4.99
N PRO A 293 11.04 7.58 -5.24
CA PRO A 293 9.81 6.80 -5.30
C PRO A 293 9.85 5.68 -6.36
N LEU A 294 10.72 5.80 -7.38
CA LEU A 294 10.91 4.74 -8.37
C LEU A 294 11.60 3.52 -7.76
N GLN A 295 12.33 3.66 -6.66
CA GLN A 295 12.93 2.53 -5.96
C GLN A 295 11.86 1.59 -5.39
N LEU A 296 10.66 2.06 -5.03
CA LEU A 296 9.54 1.17 -4.67
C LEU A 296 9.25 0.12 -5.77
N PHE A 297 9.42 0.49 -7.04
CA PHE A 297 9.17 -0.37 -8.19
C PHE A 297 10.45 -0.99 -8.79
N ALA A 298 11.62 -0.53 -8.35
CA ALA A 298 12.91 -0.81 -9.01
C ALA A 298 14.00 -1.34 -8.06
N VAL A 299 13.77 -1.49 -6.76
CA VAL A 299 14.79 -1.98 -5.83
C VAL A 299 15.20 -3.40 -6.22
N PRO A 300 16.49 -3.61 -6.57
CA PRO A 300 17.07 -4.94 -6.59
C PRO A 300 17.10 -5.49 -5.17
N ASP A 301 16.68 -6.74 -5.03
CA ASP A 301 16.58 -7.61 -3.84
C ASP A 301 17.59 -7.46 -2.68
N ALA A 302 18.70 -6.73 -2.85
CA ALA A 302 19.79 -6.70 -1.89
C ALA A 302 19.66 -5.65 -0.76
N LEU A 303 18.73 -4.70 -0.84
CA LEU A 303 18.72 -3.53 0.06
C LEU A 303 17.44 -3.32 0.88
N LEU A 304 16.37 -4.08 0.62
CA LEU A 304 15.15 -4.05 1.43
C LEU A 304 14.89 -5.43 1.96
N ASP A 305 14.66 -5.52 3.27
CA ASP A 305 14.10 -6.72 3.89
C ASP A 305 12.82 -7.07 3.11
N HIS A 306 12.81 -8.25 2.48
CA HIS A 306 11.88 -8.64 1.41
C HIS A 306 10.39 -8.64 1.82
N SER A 307 10.09 -8.45 3.10
CA SER A 307 8.74 -8.43 3.65
C SER A 307 7.91 -7.25 3.14
N TYR A 308 8.50 -6.05 2.99
CA TYR A 308 7.71 -4.81 2.89
C TYR A 308 7.33 -4.39 1.47
N SER A 309 8.07 -4.78 0.42
CA SER A 309 7.67 -4.44 -0.96
C SER A 309 6.33 -5.08 -1.31
N HIS A 310 6.07 -6.26 -0.77
CA HIS A 310 4.81 -6.95 -0.94
C HIS A 310 3.70 -6.23 -0.18
N SER A 311 3.92 -5.71 1.04
CA SER A 311 2.93 -4.93 1.79
C SER A 311 2.44 -3.68 1.03
N LEU A 312 3.21 -3.16 0.08
CA LEU A 312 2.89 -1.93 -0.66
C LEU A 312 2.37 -2.18 -2.09
N ILE A 313 2.95 -3.17 -2.78
CA ILE A 313 2.68 -3.43 -4.20
C ILE A 313 1.97 -4.77 -4.36
N HIS A 314 0.92 -4.76 -5.15
CA HIS A 314 0.18 -5.93 -5.56
C HIS A 314 0.53 -6.39 -6.98
N THR A 315 0.95 -7.64 -7.13
CA THR A 315 1.27 -8.30 -8.41
C THR A 315 0.16 -9.26 -8.82
N TYR A 316 -0.34 -9.10 -10.04
CA TYR A 316 -1.38 -9.95 -10.62
C TYR A 316 -1.07 -10.32 -12.06
N GLY A 317 -1.61 -11.46 -12.49
CA GLY A 317 -1.55 -11.89 -13.87
C GLY A 317 -2.73 -11.36 -14.67
N VAL A 318 -2.49 -10.86 -15.87
CA VAL A 318 -3.55 -10.61 -16.86
C VAL A 318 -3.66 -11.83 -17.76
N TYR A 319 -4.85 -12.44 -17.77
CA TYR A 319 -5.15 -13.60 -18.61
C TYR A 319 -4.88 -13.27 -20.09
N ALA A 320 -3.88 -13.96 -20.65
CA ALA A 320 -3.79 -14.16 -22.09
C ALA A 320 -4.66 -15.38 -22.45
N LYS A 321 -5.05 -15.52 -23.73
CA LYS A 321 -5.76 -16.73 -24.22
C LYS A 321 -5.00 -18.03 -23.93
N ASP A 322 -3.70 -17.94 -23.68
CA ASP A 322 -2.84 -19.03 -23.26
C ASP A 322 -2.36 -18.77 -21.81
N PRO A 323 -2.72 -19.61 -20.83
CA PRO A 323 -2.23 -19.52 -19.45
C PRO A 323 -0.70 -19.50 -19.34
N ALA A 324 0.01 -20.13 -20.29
CA ALA A 324 1.47 -20.12 -20.34
C ALA A 324 2.07 -18.78 -20.79
N ARG A 325 1.23 -17.81 -21.24
CA ARG A 325 1.62 -16.47 -21.69
C ARG A 325 1.00 -15.36 -20.84
N MET A 326 0.69 -15.63 -19.56
CA MET A 326 0.21 -14.58 -18.65
C MET A 326 1.23 -13.44 -18.55
N LYS A 327 0.75 -12.20 -18.70
CA LYS A 327 1.54 -11.00 -18.44
C LYS A 327 1.42 -10.62 -16.98
N VAL A 328 2.54 -10.44 -16.30
CA VAL A 328 2.60 -9.93 -14.93
C VAL A 328 2.37 -8.41 -14.95
N ARG A 329 1.51 -7.90 -14.06
CA ARG A 329 1.27 -6.48 -13.82
C ARG A 329 1.36 -6.18 -12.33
N HIS A 330 1.63 -4.91 -12.02
CA HIS A 330 1.73 -4.41 -10.65
C HIS A 330 0.75 -3.26 -10.44
N ARG A 331 0.18 -3.12 -9.23
CA ARG A 331 -0.63 -1.97 -8.78
C ARG A 331 -0.32 -1.68 -7.30
N ILE A 332 -0.71 -0.51 -6.80
CA ILE A 332 -0.67 -0.22 -5.36
C ILE A 332 -1.73 -1.08 -4.67
N ARG A 333 -1.39 -1.63 -3.50
CA ARG A 333 -2.19 -2.65 -2.82
C ARG A 333 -3.54 -2.15 -2.27
N SER A 334 -3.59 -0.94 -1.72
CA SER A 334 -4.85 -0.33 -1.24
C SER A 334 -4.87 1.19 -1.45
N THR A 335 -6.06 1.78 -1.37
CA THR A 335 -6.25 3.24 -1.41
C THR A 335 -5.56 3.92 -0.24
N LEU A 336 -5.57 3.31 0.96
CA LEU A 336 -4.86 3.82 2.13
C LEU A 336 -3.36 3.91 1.86
N ILE A 337 -2.75 2.85 1.34
CA ILE A 337 -1.32 2.83 0.99
C ILE A 337 -1.00 3.92 -0.04
N LEU A 338 -1.88 4.15 -1.03
CA LEU A 338 -1.72 5.26 -1.98
C LEU A 338 -1.80 6.62 -1.27
N LYS A 339 -2.73 6.82 -0.34
CA LYS A 339 -2.83 8.06 0.46
C LYS A 339 -1.55 8.28 1.29
N LEU A 340 -1.05 7.25 1.95
CA LEU A 340 0.20 7.31 2.73
C LEU A 340 1.41 7.61 1.84
N LEU A 341 1.49 6.99 0.65
CA LEU A 341 2.51 7.28 -0.35
C LEU A 341 2.46 8.74 -0.81
N LEU A 342 1.27 9.26 -1.09
CA LEU A 342 1.08 10.66 -1.49
C LEU A 342 1.42 11.63 -0.35
N LYS A 343 1.03 11.30 0.90
CA LYS A 343 1.38 12.08 2.11
C LYS A 343 2.89 12.11 2.34
N ALA A 344 3.56 10.97 2.20
CA ALA A 344 5.02 10.86 2.29
C ALA A 344 5.72 11.68 1.20
N TYR A 345 5.22 11.61 -0.05
CA TYR A 345 5.73 12.39 -1.18
C TYR A 345 5.51 13.90 -1.03
N GLN A 346 4.35 14.32 -0.52
CA GLN A 346 4.07 15.74 -0.25
C GLN A 346 4.95 16.26 0.88
N SER A 347 5.09 15.49 1.96
CA SER A 347 5.96 15.84 3.09
C SER A 347 7.42 15.98 2.65
N SER A 348 7.86 15.14 1.72
CA SER A 348 9.23 15.19 1.22
C SER A 348 9.50 16.33 0.24
N ARG A 349 8.52 16.69 -0.59
CA ARG A 349 8.57 17.89 -1.44
C ARG A 349 8.87 19.15 -0.61
N LEU A 350 8.30 19.25 0.59
CA LEU A 350 8.59 20.34 1.53
C LEU A 350 9.94 20.17 2.26
N ARG A 351 10.39 18.92 2.52
CA ARG A 351 11.66 18.64 3.23
C ARG A 351 12.91 19.04 2.44
N GLN A 352 12.93 18.88 1.12
CA GLN A 352 14.12 19.21 0.32
C GLN A 352 14.46 20.72 0.37
N PRO A 353 13.51 21.64 0.12
CA PRO A 353 13.73 23.05 0.32
C PRO A 353 14.06 23.38 1.79
N SER A 354 13.42 22.78 2.79
CA SER A 354 13.80 23.02 4.21
C SER A 354 15.25 22.60 4.51
N ARG A 355 15.69 21.41 4.07
CA ARG A 355 17.09 20.97 4.22
C ARG A 355 18.06 21.90 3.48
N MET A 356 17.71 22.37 2.29
CA MET A 356 18.50 23.36 1.55
C MET A 356 18.56 24.70 2.29
N ASN A 357 17.45 25.12 2.91
CA ASN A 357 17.41 26.34 3.71
C ASN A 357 18.34 26.26 4.92
N ASP A 358 18.35 25.13 5.62
CA ASP A 358 19.24 24.90 6.77
C ASP A 358 20.71 24.92 6.35
N LEU A 359 21.04 24.23 5.24
CA LEU A 359 22.37 24.26 4.64
C LEU A 359 22.78 25.69 4.27
N PHE A 360 21.90 26.47 3.62
CA PHE A 360 22.20 27.85 3.23
C PHE A 360 22.16 28.85 4.39
N THR A 361 21.63 28.47 5.55
CA THR A 361 21.68 29.28 6.78
C THR A 361 23.06 29.24 7.42
N SER A 362 23.83 28.17 7.19
CA SER A 362 25.18 27.99 7.76
C SER A 362 26.24 28.94 7.20
N SER A 363 25.97 29.65 6.09
CA SER A 363 26.92 30.54 5.44
C SER A 363 26.27 31.85 4.98
N SER A 364 26.93 32.98 5.26
CA SER A 364 26.50 34.29 4.74
C SER A 364 26.66 34.40 3.22
N LEU A 365 27.55 33.58 2.62
CA LEU A 365 27.77 33.56 1.17
C LEU A 365 26.59 32.96 0.40
N SER A 366 25.71 32.20 1.08
CA SER A 366 24.51 31.61 0.51
C SER A 366 23.23 32.41 0.81
N SER A 367 23.34 33.67 1.26
CA SER A 367 22.17 34.48 1.65
C SER A 367 21.15 34.64 0.52
N VAL A 368 21.62 34.82 -0.72
CA VAL A 368 20.77 34.93 -1.91
C VAL A 368 20.04 33.62 -2.20
N SER A 369 20.75 32.48 -2.16
CA SER A 369 20.16 31.16 -2.38
C SER A 369 19.17 30.79 -1.27
N ARG A 370 19.48 31.14 -0.02
CA ARG A 370 18.53 31.05 1.11
C ARG A 370 17.27 31.87 0.83
N GLY A 371 17.45 33.08 0.31
CA GLY A 371 16.41 33.95 -0.26
C GLY A 371 15.40 33.19 -1.12
N TRP A 372 15.92 32.57 -2.19
CA TRP A 372 15.11 31.83 -3.15
C TRP A 372 14.43 30.60 -2.56
N VAL A 373 15.13 29.85 -1.71
CA VAL A 373 14.56 28.64 -1.09
C VAL A 373 13.39 28.97 -0.18
N PHE A 374 13.51 30.02 0.63
CA PHE A 374 12.41 30.48 1.46
C PHE A 374 11.25 31.03 0.64
N GLU A 375 11.52 31.76 -0.43
CA GLU A 375 10.48 32.25 -1.34
C GLU A 375 9.65 31.09 -1.89
N ILE A 376 10.31 30.01 -2.36
CA ILE A 376 9.66 28.77 -2.79
C ILE A 376 8.79 28.17 -1.67
N LEU A 377 9.35 28.04 -0.47
CA LEU A 377 8.63 27.51 0.70
C LEU A 377 7.40 28.36 1.05
N CYS A 378 7.51 29.69 0.97
CA CYS A 378 6.39 30.59 1.20
C CYS A 378 5.29 30.40 0.17
N HIS A 379 5.62 30.29 -1.13
CA HIS A 379 4.62 30.04 -2.16
C HIS A 379 3.88 28.72 -1.91
N GLU A 380 4.59 27.64 -1.60
CA GLU A 380 3.97 26.34 -1.35
C GLU A 380 3.02 26.38 -0.14
N LYS A 381 3.44 27.02 0.97
CA LYS A 381 2.60 27.19 2.16
C LYS A 381 1.39 28.09 1.91
N LEU A 382 1.57 29.19 1.18
CA LEU A 382 0.49 30.14 0.89
C LEU A 382 -0.57 29.56 -0.06
N CYS A 383 -0.20 28.68 -0.99
CA CYS A 383 -1.15 28.00 -1.87
C CYS A 383 -2.09 27.04 -1.12
N ILE A 384 -1.62 26.40 -0.04
CA ILE A 384 -2.42 25.43 0.72
C ILE A 384 -3.11 26.04 1.95
N ALA A 385 -2.76 27.27 2.34
CA ALA A 385 -3.33 27.92 3.50
C ALA A 385 -4.84 28.15 3.33
N THR A 386 -5.62 27.81 4.34
CA THR A 386 -7.06 28.16 4.41
C THR A 386 -7.25 29.55 5.00
N THR A 387 -6.41 29.92 5.97
CA THR A 387 -6.44 31.20 6.69
C THR A 387 -5.03 31.74 6.86
N LEU A 388 -4.85 33.06 6.76
CA LEU A 388 -3.59 33.74 7.05
C LEU A 388 -3.69 34.52 8.36
N ALA A 389 -2.78 34.25 9.30
CA ALA A 389 -2.65 35.03 10.52
C ALA A 389 -1.66 36.19 10.30
N ILE A 390 -2.18 37.37 9.96
CA ILE A 390 -1.37 38.55 9.62
C ILE A 390 -1.34 39.57 10.76
N VAL A 391 -0.17 40.09 11.10
CA VAL A 391 0.03 41.10 12.16
C VAL A 391 0.16 42.48 11.53
N PRO A 392 -0.63 43.49 11.94
CA PRO A 392 -0.49 44.84 11.41
C PRO A 392 0.87 45.45 11.75
N LEU A 393 1.39 46.24 10.82
CA LEU A 393 2.62 46.99 10.98
C LEU A 393 2.33 48.47 11.26
N ILE A 394 3.09 49.06 12.19
CA ILE A 394 2.99 50.47 12.57
C ILE A 394 4.27 51.22 12.18
N ALA A 395 4.15 52.54 12.02
CA ALA A 395 5.32 53.39 11.80
C ALA A 395 6.18 53.45 13.06
N SER A 396 7.50 53.35 12.91
CA SER A 396 8.45 53.50 14.00
C SER A 396 8.48 54.95 14.50
N ASP A 397 8.49 55.13 15.81
CA ASP A 397 8.64 56.43 16.47
C ASP A 397 9.98 57.11 16.10
N VAL A 398 11.01 56.31 15.86
CA VAL A 398 12.36 56.80 15.54
C VAL A 398 12.46 57.28 14.09
N LYS A 399 11.80 56.57 13.17
CA LYS A 399 11.79 56.89 11.74
C LYS A 399 10.41 56.61 11.16
N PRO A 400 9.57 57.65 10.93
CA PRO A 400 8.18 57.47 10.47
C PRO A 400 7.99 56.78 9.11
N THR A 401 9.07 56.64 8.31
CA THR A 401 9.04 55.89 7.05
C THR A 401 9.39 54.41 7.24
N CYS A 402 9.87 54.02 8.42
CA CYS A 402 10.17 52.66 8.77
C CYS A 402 8.95 52.02 9.45
N LEU A 403 8.58 50.82 9.02
CA LEU A 403 7.53 50.01 9.61
C LEU A 403 8.14 48.93 10.49
N VAL A 404 7.52 48.71 11.65
CA VAL A 404 7.89 47.69 12.64
C VAL A 404 6.66 46.91 13.07
N ARG A 405 6.87 45.72 13.63
CA ARG A 405 5.81 44.92 14.28
C ARG A 405 5.16 45.75 15.38
N ASP A 406 3.84 45.84 15.38
CA ASP A 406 3.11 46.40 16.52
C ASP A 406 3.19 45.41 17.69
N PRO A 407 3.85 45.77 18.81
CA PRO A 407 4.02 44.87 19.94
C PRO A 407 2.70 44.51 20.64
N ASN A 408 1.65 45.31 20.44
CA ASN A 408 0.34 45.10 21.08
C ASN A 408 -0.70 44.51 20.13
N ALA A 409 -0.36 44.31 18.85
CA ALA A 409 -1.32 43.83 17.89
C ALA A 409 -1.56 42.33 18.00
N VAL A 410 -2.84 41.96 18.01
CA VAL A 410 -3.28 40.57 17.87
C VAL A 410 -3.27 40.20 16.38
N PRO A 411 -2.76 39.02 15.99
CA PRO A 411 -2.86 38.53 14.62
C PRO A 411 -4.30 38.57 14.11
N THR A 412 -4.50 39.14 12.93
CA THR A 412 -5.78 39.15 12.23
C THR A 412 -5.85 37.96 11.30
N SER A 413 -6.89 37.13 11.45
CA SER A 413 -7.16 36.00 10.55
C SER A 413 -7.84 36.48 9.28
N VAL A 414 -7.23 36.19 8.12
CA VAL A 414 -7.81 36.45 6.79
C VAL A 414 -8.12 35.12 6.12
N PRO A 415 -9.40 34.79 5.87
CA PRO A 415 -9.76 33.58 5.14
C PRO A 415 -9.32 33.74 3.69
N VAL A 416 -8.46 32.83 3.22
CA VAL A 416 -7.94 32.85 1.85
C VAL A 416 -8.35 31.64 1.04
N GLY A 417 -8.58 30.49 1.68
CA GLY A 417 -8.87 29.20 1.03
C GLY A 417 -7.69 28.66 0.21
N LYS A 418 -7.73 27.36 -0.11
CA LYS A 418 -6.73 26.72 -0.97
C LYS A 418 -6.76 27.33 -2.38
N ARG A 419 -5.58 27.56 -2.97
CA ARG A 419 -5.39 28.20 -4.27
C ARG A 419 -4.43 27.43 -5.16
N ASP A 420 -4.68 27.50 -6.46
CA ASP A 420 -3.77 26.96 -7.48
C ASP A 420 -2.65 27.98 -7.76
N LEU A 421 -1.41 27.50 -7.83
CA LEU A 421 -0.26 28.33 -8.20
C LEU A 421 -0.31 28.64 -9.70
N GLU A 422 -0.42 29.91 -10.06
CA GLU A 422 -0.35 30.36 -11.45
C GLU A 422 0.83 31.30 -11.66
N ILE A 423 1.73 30.91 -12.58
CA ILE A 423 2.86 31.73 -12.97
C ILE A 423 2.45 32.61 -14.16
N TYR A 424 2.66 33.91 -14.07
CA TYR A 424 2.32 34.86 -15.13
C TYR A 424 3.52 35.69 -15.57
N SER A 425 3.60 36.06 -16.85
CA SER A 425 4.62 37.02 -17.32
C SER A 425 4.18 38.46 -17.07
N SER A 426 5.12 39.33 -16.70
CA SER A 426 4.91 40.77 -16.49
C SER A 426 4.27 41.48 -17.69
N GLY A 427 4.47 40.96 -18.91
CA GLY A 427 3.86 41.46 -20.15
C GLY A 427 2.43 41.00 -20.40
N SER A 428 1.88 40.08 -19.58
CA SER A 428 0.53 39.55 -19.77
C SER A 428 -0.55 40.62 -19.57
N ILE A 429 -1.68 40.47 -20.27
CA ILE A 429 -2.85 41.33 -20.06
C ILE A 429 -3.40 41.15 -18.63
N VAL A 430 -3.95 42.22 -18.04
CA VAL A 430 -4.42 42.22 -16.64
C VAL A 430 -5.47 41.15 -16.36
N SER A 431 -6.35 40.89 -17.33
CA SER A 431 -7.40 39.88 -17.21
C SER A 431 -6.88 38.44 -17.06
N SER A 432 -5.63 38.17 -17.45
CA SER A 432 -5.01 36.84 -17.24
C SER A 432 -4.75 36.52 -15.77
N THR A 433 -4.84 37.51 -14.88
CA THR A 433 -4.63 37.32 -13.44
C THR A 433 -5.88 37.73 -12.65
N ALA A 434 -7.06 37.39 -13.18
CA ALA A 434 -8.35 37.80 -12.63
C ALA A 434 -9.17 36.65 -12.01
N SER A 435 -8.66 35.42 -11.99
CA SER A 435 -9.31 34.32 -11.25
C SER A 435 -9.10 34.50 -9.74
N PRO A 436 -10.18 34.40 -8.91
CA PRO A 436 -10.06 34.41 -7.45
C PRO A 436 -9.61 33.06 -6.88
N LYS A 437 -9.52 32.01 -7.71
CA LYS A 437 -9.09 30.66 -7.28
C LYS A 437 -7.57 30.47 -7.34
N ALA A 438 -6.84 31.44 -7.90
CA ALA A 438 -5.43 31.33 -8.15
C ALA A 438 -4.58 32.23 -7.24
N TYR A 439 -3.37 31.76 -6.98
CA TYR A 439 -2.28 32.46 -6.32
C TYR A 439 -1.21 32.78 -7.38
N TYR A 440 -0.99 34.07 -7.63
CA TYR A 440 -0.20 34.52 -8.79
C TYR A 440 1.23 34.84 -8.41
N VAL A 441 2.17 34.22 -9.13
CA VAL A 441 3.61 34.47 -9.01
C VAL A 441 4.14 35.00 -10.36
N PRO A 442 4.85 36.14 -10.38
CA PRO A 442 5.47 36.63 -11.60
C PRO A 442 6.59 35.68 -12.03
N ALA A 443 6.65 35.36 -13.33
CA ALA A 443 7.73 34.56 -13.91
C ALA A 443 9.09 35.28 -13.81
N GLU A 444 9.09 36.61 -13.83
CA GLU A 444 10.30 37.42 -13.76
C GLU A 444 10.61 37.81 -12.30
N GLY A 445 11.71 37.31 -11.74
CA GLY A 445 12.20 37.67 -10.38
C GLY A 445 12.72 39.11 -10.22
N ASN A 446 12.41 40.00 -11.15
CA ASN A 446 12.93 41.37 -11.20
C ASN A 446 11.94 42.41 -10.64
N ASN A 447 10.81 42.00 -10.06
CA ASN A 447 9.91 42.92 -9.41
C ASN A 447 10.41 43.23 -7.98
N PRO A 448 10.94 44.44 -7.73
CA PRO A 448 11.56 44.74 -6.44
C PRO A 448 10.54 44.99 -5.33
N THR A 449 9.23 45.03 -5.65
CA THR A 449 8.20 45.42 -4.70
C THR A 449 7.40 44.25 -4.17
N PHE A 450 7.00 43.28 -4.98
CA PHE A 450 6.19 42.14 -4.54
C PHE A 450 6.60 40.88 -5.31
N ASP A 451 6.44 39.75 -4.65
CA ASP A 451 6.85 38.43 -5.13
C ASP A 451 5.61 37.57 -5.47
N ALA A 452 4.43 37.88 -4.91
CA ALA A 452 3.16 37.25 -5.29
C ALA A 452 1.94 38.11 -4.96
N PHE A 453 0.76 37.71 -5.43
CA PHE A 453 -0.52 38.25 -4.98
C PHE A 453 -1.68 37.28 -5.18
N LEU A 454 -2.79 37.54 -4.49
CA LEU A 454 -4.04 36.81 -4.67
C LEU A 454 -5.25 37.74 -4.53
N HIS A 455 -6.40 37.27 -5.01
CA HIS A 455 -7.69 37.91 -4.79
C HIS A 455 -8.50 37.10 -3.78
N VAL A 456 -9.10 37.78 -2.80
CA VAL A 456 -10.05 37.17 -1.88
C VAL A 456 -11.43 37.74 -2.19
N PRO A 457 -12.44 36.93 -2.55
CA PRO A 457 -13.79 37.41 -2.83
C PRO A 457 -14.36 38.23 -1.67
N GLY A 458 -14.92 39.41 -1.96
CA GLY A 458 -15.50 40.30 -0.95
C GLY A 458 -14.50 41.06 -0.08
N GLU A 459 -13.21 40.79 -0.24
CA GLU A 459 -12.15 41.31 0.61
C GLU A 459 -11.17 42.20 -0.19
N PRO A 460 -10.34 43.02 0.49
CA PRO A 460 -9.20 43.69 -0.13
C PRO A 460 -8.24 42.69 -0.78
N GLY A 461 -7.67 43.06 -1.92
CA GLY A 461 -6.61 42.26 -2.56
C GLY A 461 -5.39 42.13 -1.64
N VAL A 462 -4.64 41.04 -1.80
CA VAL A 462 -3.48 40.73 -0.94
C VAL A 462 -2.23 40.61 -1.81
N GLY A 463 -1.24 41.44 -1.54
CA GLY A 463 0.11 41.32 -2.12
C GLY A 463 1.10 40.80 -1.11
N PHE A 464 2.05 39.97 -1.56
CA PHE A 464 3.09 39.38 -0.73
C PHE A 464 4.47 39.83 -1.16
N GLN A 465 5.33 40.08 -0.18
CA GLN A 465 6.77 40.21 -0.37
C GLN A 465 7.49 39.30 0.62
N MET A 466 8.21 38.31 0.10
CA MET A 466 9.02 37.38 0.87
C MET A 466 10.34 38.05 1.23
N PHE A 467 10.68 38.01 2.52
CA PHE A 467 11.73 38.83 3.08
C PHE A 467 12.66 38.02 3.99
N ILE A 468 13.94 37.93 3.60
CA ILE A 468 15.03 37.37 4.44
C ILE A 468 16.13 38.40 4.73
N GLU A 469 16.30 39.42 3.89
CA GLU A 469 17.41 40.39 4.00
C GLU A 469 16.93 41.80 4.37
N ARG A 470 17.72 42.50 5.20
CA ARG A 470 17.39 43.77 5.86
C ARG A 470 17.20 45.00 4.94
N SER A 471 17.36 44.89 3.62
CA SER A 471 17.44 46.07 2.73
C SER A 471 16.56 46.01 1.48
N ARG A 472 15.30 45.55 1.59
CA ARG A 472 14.30 45.80 0.53
C ARG A 472 13.52 47.08 0.79
N SER A 473 13.21 47.83 -0.26
CA SER A 473 12.40 49.05 -0.21
C SER A 473 11.15 48.86 -1.06
N VAL A 474 9.98 49.24 -0.55
CA VAL A 474 8.73 49.22 -1.32
C VAL A 474 8.78 50.33 -2.38
N LYS A 475 8.88 49.96 -3.67
CA LYS A 475 8.93 50.96 -4.76
C LYS A 475 7.53 51.31 -5.27
N ARG A 476 7.28 52.61 -5.48
CA ARG A 476 6.01 53.14 -6.03
C ARG A 476 5.59 52.47 -7.35
N ARG A 477 6.55 52.21 -8.26
CA ARG A 477 6.28 51.57 -9.56
C ARG A 477 5.71 50.17 -9.40
N GLY A 478 6.32 49.33 -8.56
CA GLY A 478 5.82 47.98 -8.32
C GLY A 478 4.48 47.98 -7.60
N MET A 479 4.24 48.97 -6.72
CA MET A 479 2.94 49.11 -6.08
C MET A 479 1.82 49.53 -7.04
N ALA A 480 2.11 50.43 -7.98
CA ALA A 480 1.18 50.77 -9.05
C ALA A 480 0.86 49.55 -9.94
N LEU A 481 1.86 48.70 -10.22
CA LEU A 481 1.66 47.47 -10.97
C LEU A 481 0.76 46.48 -10.21
N LEU A 482 1.00 46.27 -8.91
CA LEU A 482 0.17 45.40 -8.08
C LEU A 482 -1.29 45.88 -8.07
N ARG A 483 -1.52 47.18 -7.84
CA ARG A 483 -2.87 47.74 -7.90
C ARG A 483 -3.54 47.55 -9.25
N LYS A 484 -2.80 47.71 -10.35
CA LYS A 484 -3.33 47.48 -11.69
C LYS A 484 -3.82 46.03 -11.85
N ARG A 485 -3.10 45.06 -11.27
CA ARG A 485 -3.47 43.63 -11.27
C ARG A 485 -4.68 43.35 -10.38
N LEU A 486 -4.75 43.99 -9.22
CA LEU A 486 -5.85 43.84 -8.26
C LEU A 486 -7.12 44.61 -8.65
N ALA A 487 -7.00 45.66 -9.46
CA ALA A 487 -8.13 46.50 -9.90
C ALA A 487 -9.17 45.78 -10.76
N ALA A 488 -8.92 44.53 -11.18
CA ALA A 488 -9.92 43.68 -11.80
C ALA A 488 -11.10 43.36 -10.84
N PHE A 489 -10.92 43.56 -9.53
CA PHE A 489 -11.94 43.33 -8.51
C PHE A 489 -12.36 44.65 -7.85
N PRO A 490 -13.67 44.99 -7.82
CA PRO A 490 -14.16 46.27 -7.31
C PRO A 490 -13.74 46.58 -5.87
N THR A 491 -13.73 45.57 -4.99
CA THR A 491 -13.36 45.71 -3.57
C THR A 491 -11.87 46.01 -3.34
N ALA A 492 -11.01 45.59 -4.26
CA ALA A 492 -9.55 45.76 -4.15
C ALA A 492 -9.03 47.08 -4.75
N LYS A 493 -9.92 47.90 -5.32
CA LYS A 493 -9.53 49.14 -6.01
C LYS A 493 -9.04 50.23 -5.05
N ASP A 494 -9.62 50.28 -3.85
CA ASP A 494 -9.40 51.35 -2.88
C ASP A 494 -8.70 50.90 -1.57
N ASP A 495 -8.66 49.59 -1.29
CA ASP A 495 -7.95 49.02 -0.14
C ASP A 495 -7.10 47.81 -0.56
N LEU A 496 -5.85 47.78 -0.09
CA LEU A 496 -4.85 46.77 -0.38
C LEU A 496 -4.18 46.32 0.92
N ARG A 497 -4.16 45.02 1.17
CA ARG A 497 -3.31 44.42 2.21
C ARG A 497 -1.97 44.06 1.59
N PHE A 498 -0.89 44.66 2.09
CA PHE A 498 0.47 44.35 1.67
C PHE A 498 1.19 43.60 2.78
N VAL A 499 1.48 42.33 2.57
CA VAL A 499 1.96 41.39 3.58
C VAL A 499 3.43 41.07 3.35
N PHE A 500 4.27 41.37 4.35
CA PHE A 500 5.65 40.91 4.38
C PHE A 500 5.72 39.53 4.99
N VAL A 501 6.19 38.55 4.24
CA VAL A 501 6.32 37.16 4.68
C VAL A 501 7.74 36.96 5.21
N VAL A 502 7.85 36.64 6.49
CA VAL A 502 9.14 36.55 7.20
C VAL A 502 9.27 35.20 7.92
N PRO A 503 10.49 34.71 8.16
CA PRO A 503 10.69 33.56 9.02
C PRO A 503 10.17 33.84 10.44
N SER A 504 9.53 32.87 11.07
CA SER A 504 9.07 32.98 12.46
C SER A 504 10.20 33.38 13.41
N GLY A 505 9.93 34.34 14.31
CA GLY A 505 10.91 34.84 15.28
C GLY A 505 11.93 35.84 14.72
N SER A 506 11.75 36.34 13.49
CA SER A 506 12.64 37.34 12.90
C SER A 506 12.36 38.76 13.40
N ASP A 507 13.42 39.51 13.72
CA ASP A 507 13.31 40.95 13.94
C ASP A 507 12.98 41.68 12.64
N PHE A 508 11.74 42.14 12.50
CA PHE A 508 11.26 42.80 11.27
C PHE A 508 11.28 44.33 11.37
N HIS A 509 11.95 44.95 10.40
CA HIS A 509 11.90 46.39 10.15
C HIS A 509 12.10 46.65 8.65
N ILE A 510 11.30 47.56 8.08
CA ILE A 510 11.43 47.92 6.65
C ILE A 510 11.17 49.40 6.42
N ASP A 511 11.98 50.05 5.56
CA ASP A 511 11.71 51.42 5.12
C ASP A 511 10.85 51.42 3.86
N VAL A 512 9.64 51.97 3.96
CA VAL A 512 8.71 52.08 2.84
C VAL A 512 8.90 53.36 2.03
N GLY A 513 9.77 54.29 2.46
CA GLY A 513 10.13 55.49 1.69
C GLY A 513 9.00 56.50 1.49
N GLY A 514 7.87 56.34 2.19
CA GLY A 514 6.73 57.27 2.18
C GLY A 514 5.37 56.62 2.41
N LYS A 515 4.31 57.44 2.43
CA LYS A 515 2.92 56.98 2.59
C LYS A 515 2.36 56.45 1.28
N PHE A 516 1.70 55.29 1.33
CA PHE A 516 0.95 54.71 0.21
C PHE A 516 -0.56 54.79 0.50
N ARG A 517 -1.28 55.66 -0.21
CA ARG A 517 -2.72 55.88 0.01
C ARG A 517 -3.52 54.61 -0.27
N GLY A 518 -4.27 54.08 0.70
CA GLY A 518 -5.08 52.86 0.53
C GLY A 518 -4.25 51.57 0.55
N VAL A 519 -3.08 51.57 1.20
CA VAL A 519 -2.32 50.35 1.48
C VAL A 519 -2.17 50.22 2.98
N LYS A 520 -2.56 49.06 3.50
CA LYS A 520 -2.30 48.64 4.88
C LYS A 520 -1.20 47.59 4.85
N PHE A 521 -0.20 47.78 5.70
CA PHE A 521 0.96 46.90 5.77
C PHE A 521 0.80 45.91 6.90
N PHE A 522 1.13 44.66 6.63
CA PHE A 522 1.06 43.56 7.57
C PHE A 522 2.31 42.70 7.46
N MET A 523 2.52 41.86 8.47
CA MET A 523 3.54 40.83 8.52
C MET A 523 2.87 39.47 8.66
N LEU A 524 3.41 38.46 8.00
CA LEU A 524 3.04 37.05 8.16
C LEU A 524 4.31 36.28 8.55
N GLU A 525 4.30 35.68 9.73
CA GLU A 525 5.37 34.80 10.17
C GLU A 525 5.13 33.39 9.60
N VAL A 526 6.14 32.85 8.93
CA VAL A 526 6.14 31.49 8.39
C VAL A 526 7.20 30.68 9.11
N GLU A 527 6.76 29.62 9.77
CA GLU A 527 7.68 28.68 10.39
C GLU A 527 8.31 27.78 9.31
N ILE A 528 9.63 27.82 9.16
CA ILE A 528 10.34 27.08 8.11
C ILE A 528 10.53 25.60 8.49
N THR A 529 10.52 25.31 9.78
CA THR A 529 10.80 24.00 10.40
C THR A 529 9.55 23.12 10.56
N GLN A 530 8.35 23.71 10.69
CA GLN A 530 7.13 22.94 10.81
C GLN A 530 6.71 22.37 9.45
N HIS A 531 6.83 21.05 9.32
CA HIS A 531 6.00 20.27 8.42
C HIS A 531 4.55 20.59 8.80
N THR A 532 3.79 21.19 7.88
CA THR A 532 2.35 21.30 8.05
C THR A 532 1.81 19.88 8.07
N GLY A 533 1.68 19.29 9.26
CA GLY A 533 0.78 18.17 9.46
C GLY A 533 -0.55 18.68 8.95
N PHE A 534 -1.08 18.03 7.91
CA PHE A 534 -2.52 18.05 7.71
C PHE A 534 -3.07 17.49 9.02
N GLU A 535 -3.53 18.38 9.90
CA GLU A 535 -4.55 18.01 10.86
C GLU A 535 -5.71 17.53 10.01
N ASP A 536 -6.04 16.26 10.16
CA ASP A 536 -7.15 15.61 9.50
C ASP A 536 -8.38 16.45 9.84
N GLY A 537 -8.85 17.22 8.85
CA GLY A 537 -10.19 17.76 8.90
C GLY A 537 -11.10 16.55 8.81
N ASP A 538 -11.49 16.01 9.96
CA ASP A 538 -12.69 15.22 10.14
C ASP A 538 -13.81 16.06 9.52
N GLY A 539 -14.10 15.76 8.25
CA GLY A 539 -15.31 16.20 7.62
C GLY A 539 -16.41 15.40 8.28
N ASP A 540 -17.10 16.04 9.22
CA ASP A 540 -18.49 15.73 9.48
C ASP A 540 -19.20 15.71 8.12
N ASP A 541 -19.42 14.52 7.59
CA ASP A 541 -20.41 14.27 6.55
C ASP A 541 -21.76 14.52 7.22
N ASP A 542 -22.20 15.78 7.21
CA ASP A 542 -23.60 16.14 7.39
C ASP A 542 -24.37 15.45 6.25
N GLU A 543 -24.91 14.26 6.55
CA GLU A 543 -25.94 13.62 5.76
C GLU A 543 -27.17 14.55 5.78
N ASP A 544 -27.31 15.37 4.74
CA ASP A 544 -28.56 16.04 4.42
C ASP A 544 -29.62 14.95 4.16
N GLU A 545 -30.43 14.65 5.18
CA GLU A 545 -31.71 13.97 5.07
C GLU A 545 -32.61 14.81 4.16
N VAL A 546 -32.67 14.42 2.88
CA VAL A 546 -33.73 14.86 1.96
C VAL A 546 -34.98 14.07 2.33
N GLU A 547 -35.81 14.64 3.21
CA GLU A 547 -37.20 14.22 3.36
C GLU A 547 -37.95 14.59 2.06
N ASP A 548 -38.10 13.62 1.17
CA ASP A 548 -39.06 13.70 0.07
C ASP A 548 -40.48 13.57 0.66
N GLU A 549 -41.11 14.70 0.94
CA GLU A 549 -42.56 14.79 1.13
C GLU A 549 -43.25 14.39 -0.18
N VAL A 550 -43.79 13.17 -0.20
CA VAL A 550 -44.72 12.70 -1.23
C VAL A 550 -46.08 13.31 -0.89
N GLU A 551 -46.40 14.45 -1.50
CA GLU A 551 -47.78 14.94 -1.53
C GLU A 551 -48.57 14.15 -2.58
N ASP A 552 -49.46 13.31 -2.07
CA ASP A 552 -50.54 12.67 -2.82
C ASP A 552 -51.55 13.74 -3.30
N GLU A 553 -51.63 13.98 -4.60
CA GLU A 553 -52.78 14.66 -5.23
C GLU A 553 -53.41 13.74 -6.29
N ASP A 554 -54.32 12.88 -5.84
CA ASP A 554 -55.44 12.39 -6.64
C ASP A 554 -56.72 12.95 -5.98
N ASP A 555 -57.50 13.73 -6.75
CA ASP A 555 -58.98 13.75 -6.76
C ASP A 555 -59.42 14.92 -7.68
N GLU A 556 -59.79 14.66 -8.92
CA GLU A 556 -61.17 14.39 -9.37
C GLU A 556 -62.13 15.60 -9.36
N MET A 557 -62.75 15.77 -10.54
CA MET A 557 -64.10 16.29 -10.81
C MET A 557 -64.35 17.79 -11.03
N ASP A 558 -64.65 18.08 -12.30
CA ASP A 558 -65.91 18.65 -12.79
C ASP A 558 -66.55 19.84 -12.04
N MET A 559 -66.64 21.01 -12.69
CA MET A 559 -67.84 21.48 -13.41
C MET A 559 -67.78 22.99 -13.73
N ASP A 560 -68.42 23.31 -14.87
CA ASP A 560 -68.86 24.60 -15.44
C ASP A 560 -67.86 25.52 -16.18
#